data_AF-A0A4Q7E8D5-F1
#
_entry.id   AF-A0A4Q7E8D5-F1
#
_cell.length_a   1.000
_cell.length_b   1.000
_cell.length_c   1.000
_cell.angle_alpha   90.00
_cell.angle_beta   90.00
_cell.angle_gamma   90.00
#
_symmetry.space_group_name_H-M   'P 1'
#
loop_
_entity.id
_entity.type
_entity.pdbx_description
1 polymer ?
#
loop_
_entity_poly.entity_id
_entity_poly.type
_entity_poly.pdbx_seq_one_letter_code
_entity_poly.pdbx_strand_id
1 'polypeptide(L)'
;MNRQFKLFALLWLLGMTGEVALLWADLPLPPGPLPLPLSTIKALMLLQGMVLLTIAVVLGVVLAPRVQLAAPWLEAIAQGMPLSQRALKPPLVWGAIGGLVSASLALLWLAGWQPALPPEFLTAAKTYQLPLFARILRGGMSEEILMRWGLMTLVVWLPWRIAQRQRDLPLHPGYYIAALSLTAVIFGVLHLPLAFLLSPTVTISLVVYIIGANAIVGAIAGYLYWQWGLEAAIIAHALFHVFVAMVEGWGWL
;
A
#
# COMPACT_ATOMS: atom_id res chain seq x y z
N MET A 1 -0.90 0.62 30.21
CA MET A 1 -0.90 1.29 28.88
C MET A 1 -2.16 0.88 28.11
N ASN A 2 -2.94 1.85 27.61
CA ASN A 2 -4.20 1.62 26.88
C ASN A 2 -3.98 0.72 25.64
N ARG A 3 -4.88 -0.23 25.36
CA ARG A 3 -4.86 -1.10 24.17
C ARG A 3 -4.76 -0.29 22.87
N GLN A 4 -5.51 0.80 22.74
CA GLN A 4 -5.47 1.64 21.53
C GLN A 4 -4.10 2.28 21.33
N PHE A 5 -3.45 2.71 22.42
CA PHE A 5 -2.10 3.25 22.35
C PHE A 5 -1.07 2.18 21.96
N LYS A 6 -1.19 0.96 22.51
CA LYS A 6 -0.34 -0.18 22.09
C LYS A 6 -0.49 -0.47 20.60
N LEU A 7 -1.73 -0.55 20.10
CA LEU A 7 -2.01 -0.80 18.70
C LEU A 7 -1.47 0.33 17.81
N PHE A 8 -1.68 1.58 18.21
CA PHE A 8 -1.10 2.75 17.56
C PHE A 8 0.42 2.61 17.45
N ALA A 9 1.11 2.34 18.57
CA ALA A 9 2.57 2.23 18.59
C ALA A 9 3.07 1.09 17.69
N LEU A 10 2.41 -0.08 17.71
CA LEU A 10 2.78 -1.21 16.86
C LEU A 10 2.63 -0.88 15.37
N LEU A 11 1.49 -0.34 14.95
CA LEU A 11 1.24 0.04 13.57
C LEU A 11 2.16 1.16 13.11
N TRP A 12 2.36 2.18 13.95
CA TRP A 12 3.24 3.30 13.62
C TRP A 12 4.69 2.85 13.46
N LEU A 13 5.20 2.04 14.40
CA LEU A 13 6.56 1.49 14.28
C LEU A 13 6.70 0.60 13.06
N LEU A 14 5.72 -0.26 12.78
CA LEU A 14 5.71 -1.12 11.60
C LEU A 14 5.74 -0.29 10.32
N GLY A 15 4.86 0.70 10.17
CA GLY A 15 4.82 1.56 8.99
C GLY A 15 6.05 2.46 8.86
N MET A 16 6.65 2.92 9.97
CA MET A 16 7.86 3.74 9.92
C MET A 16 9.06 2.98 9.35
N THR A 17 9.09 1.64 9.44
CA THR A 17 10.17 0.86 8.82
C THR A 17 10.24 1.10 7.31
N GLY A 18 9.11 1.22 6.61
CA GLY A 18 9.09 1.49 5.17
C GLY A 18 9.37 2.95 4.82
N GLU A 19 8.99 3.90 5.67
CA GLU A 19 9.37 5.31 5.52
C GLU A 19 10.89 5.50 5.67
N VAL A 20 11.47 4.83 6.66
CA VAL A 20 12.92 4.81 6.87
C VAL A 20 13.61 4.08 5.71
N ALA A 21 13.05 2.97 5.22
CA ALA A 21 13.63 2.21 4.11
C ALA A 21 13.81 3.03 2.82
N LEU A 22 12.99 4.06 2.58
CA LEU A 22 13.17 4.98 1.46
C LEU A 22 14.44 5.83 1.53
N LEU A 23 15.08 5.96 2.69
CA LEU A 23 16.36 6.66 2.79
C LEU A 23 17.48 5.95 2.02
N TRP A 24 17.33 4.65 1.75
CA TRP A 24 18.23 3.84 0.92
C TRP A 24 17.80 3.76 -0.54
N ALA A 25 16.75 4.49 -0.95
CA ALA A 25 16.34 4.55 -2.35
C ALA A 25 17.38 5.32 -3.17
N ASP A 26 17.72 4.76 -4.33
CA ASP A 26 18.41 5.48 -5.40
C ASP A 26 17.38 6.36 -6.10
N LEU A 27 17.44 7.65 -5.81
CA LEU A 27 16.54 8.62 -6.42
C LEU A 27 17.00 8.90 -7.85
N PRO A 28 16.13 8.73 -8.86
CA PRO A 28 16.37 9.23 -10.22
C PRO A 28 16.34 10.77 -10.24
N LEU A 29 17.48 11.37 -9.88
CA LEU A 29 17.63 12.82 -9.79
C LEU A 29 17.75 13.46 -11.19
N PRO A 30 17.19 14.67 -11.39
CA PRO A 30 17.37 15.39 -12.65
C PRO A 30 18.85 15.75 -12.86
N PRO A 31 19.31 15.84 -14.13
CA PRO A 31 20.65 16.32 -14.42
C PRO A 31 20.79 17.79 -14.02
N GLY A 32 21.83 18.12 -13.24
CA GLY A 32 22.14 19.48 -12.80
C GLY A 32 22.09 19.67 -11.28
N PRO A 33 22.26 20.93 -10.81
CA PRO A 33 22.21 21.23 -9.38
C PRO A 33 20.79 21.02 -8.83
N LEU A 34 20.70 20.31 -7.70
CA LEU A 34 19.43 20.15 -7.00
C LEU A 34 18.98 21.48 -6.36
N PRO A 35 17.67 21.74 -6.28
CA PRO A 35 17.15 22.94 -5.62
C PRO A 35 17.41 22.94 -4.11
N LEU A 36 17.62 21.77 -3.52
CA LEU A 36 17.94 21.56 -2.11
C LEU A 36 19.03 20.48 -1.98
N PRO A 37 19.83 20.49 -0.90
CA PRO A 37 20.72 19.37 -0.59
C PRO A 37 19.95 18.05 -0.53
N LEU A 38 20.57 16.97 -1.04
CA LEU A 38 19.96 15.64 -1.07
C LEU A 38 19.50 15.16 0.33
N SER A 39 20.26 15.50 1.37
CA SER A 39 19.89 15.22 2.76
C SER A 39 18.58 15.89 3.17
N THR A 40 18.37 17.14 2.75
CA THR A 40 17.14 17.90 2.99
C THR A 40 15.96 17.26 2.26
N ILE A 41 16.14 16.86 1.00
CA ILE A 41 15.09 16.16 0.23
C ILE A 41 14.67 14.87 0.94
N LYS A 42 15.64 14.02 1.31
CA LYS A 42 15.36 12.78 2.04
C LYS A 42 14.70 13.01 3.41
N ALA A 43 15.12 14.06 4.13
CA ALA A 43 14.48 14.44 5.40
C ALA A 43 13.02 14.89 5.21
N LEU A 44 12.73 15.65 4.15
CA LEU A 44 11.37 16.08 3.82
C LEU A 44 10.49 14.89 3.42
N MET A 45 11.02 13.93 2.64
CA MET A 45 10.31 12.69 2.31
C MET A 45 9.95 11.90 3.56
N LEU A 46 10.91 11.70 4.47
CA LEU A 46 10.67 11.01 5.74
C LEU A 46 9.64 11.74 6.61
N LEU A 47 9.73 13.06 6.70
CA LEU A 47 8.79 13.89 7.46
C LEU A 47 7.36 13.79 6.88
N GLN A 48 7.23 13.91 5.57
CA GLN A 48 5.95 13.76 4.87
C GLN A 48 5.34 12.38 5.16
N GLY A 49 6.13 11.32 4.98
CA GLY A 49 5.73 9.94 5.26
C GLY A 49 5.28 9.74 6.70
N MET A 50 6.08 10.22 7.67
CA MET A 50 5.76 10.16 9.09
C MET A 50 4.43 10.85 9.42
N VAL A 51 4.17 12.04 8.86
CA VAL A 51 2.93 12.78 9.09
C VAL A 51 1.74 12.01 8.53
N LEU A 52 1.81 11.57 7.27
CA LEU A 52 0.73 10.81 6.63
C LEU A 52 0.46 9.49 7.36
N LEU A 53 1.52 8.77 7.73
CA LEU A 53 1.42 7.52 8.47
C LEU A 53 0.77 7.73 9.84
N THR A 54 1.17 8.79 10.56
CA THR A 54 0.57 9.12 11.86
C THR A 54 -0.92 9.37 11.71
N ILE A 55 -1.34 10.15 10.72
CA ILE A 55 -2.76 10.41 10.44
C ILE A 55 -3.49 9.09 10.12
N ALA A 56 -2.94 8.27 9.22
CA ALA A 56 -3.54 7.00 8.83
C ALA A 56 -3.70 6.02 10.00
N VAL A 57 -2.68 5.88 10.86
CA VAL A 57 -2.73 5.02 12.04
C VAL A 57 -3.79 5.52 13.02
N VAL A 58 -3.84 6.83 13.31
CA VAL A 58 -4.89 7.42 14.17
C VAL A 58 -6.27 7.14 13.60
N LEU A 59 -6.48 7.40 12.31
CA LEU A 59 -7.76 7.15 11.65
C LEU A 59 -8.17 5.70 11.78
N GLY A 60 -7.32 4.75 11.41
CA GLY A 60 -7.68 3.34 11.47
C GLY A 60 -7.91 2.84 12.91
N VAL A 61 -7.08 3.23 13.89
CA VAL A 61 -7.27 2.83 15.30
C VAL A 61 -8.61 3.33 15.85
N VAL A 62 -9.04 4.52 15.43
CA VAL A 62 -10.28 5.15 15.90
C VAL A 62 -11.51 4.67 15.12
N LEU A 63 -11.37 4.42 13.81
CA LEU A 63 -12.48 4.20 12.89
C LEU A 63 -12.70 2.73 12.52
N ALA A 64 -11.65 1.91 12.38
CA ALA A 64 -11.77 0.54 11.88
C ALA A 64 -12.74 -0.34 12.69
N PRO A 65 -12.71 -0.33 14.04
CA PRO A 65 -13.67 -1.10 14.83
C PRO A 65 -15.14 -0.68 14.62
N ARG A 66 -15.38 0.56 14.20
CA ARG A 66 -16.75 1.08 13.95
C ARG A 66 -17.34 0.57 12.64
N VAL A 67 -16.49 0.09 11.73
CA VAL A 67 -16.88 -0.41 10.41
C VAL A 67 -16.46 -1.87 10.19
N GLN A 68 -16.27 -2.61 11.27
CA GLN A 68 -15.94 -4.05 11.26
C GLN A 68 -14.69 -4.41 10.45
N LEU A 69 -13.73 -3.48 10.38
CA LEU A 69 -12.39 -3.73 9.85
C LEU A 69 -11.41 -3.91 11.01
N ALA A 70 -10.36 -4.71 10.81
CA ALA A 70 -9.46 -5.11 11.87
C ALA A 70 -8.03 -5.36 11.39
N ALA A 71 -7.10 -5.36 12.35
CA ALA A 71 -5.74 -5.88 12.18
C ALA A 71 -5.55 -7.07 13.14
N PRO A 72 -6.05 -8.28 12.82
CA PRO A 72 -6.21 -9.36 13.78
C PRO A 72 -4.97 -9.72 14.60
N TRP A 73 -3.78 -9.69 14.00
CA TRP A 73 -2.56 -10.09 14.70
C TRP A 73 -2.04 -8.96 15.58
N LEU A 74 -1.93 -7.75 15.02
CA LEU A 74 -1.47 -6.57 15.75
C LEU A 74 -2.41 -6.22 16.89
N GLU A 75 -3.72 -6.40 16.71
CA GLU A 75 -4.70 -6.26 17.79
C GLU A 75 -4.54 -7.32 18.87
N ALA A 76 -4.31 -8.59 18.51
CA ALA A 76 -4.07 -9.65 19.48
C ALA A 76 -2.79 -9.39 20.29
N ILE A 77 -1.70 -8.99 19.63
CA ILE A 77 -0.43 -8.61 20.27
C ILE A 77 -0.65 -7.41 21.20
N ALA A 78 -1.35 -6.36 20.76
CA ALA A 78 -1.67 -5.19 21.59
C ALA A 78 -2.47 -5.56 22.84
N GLN A 79 -3.29 -6.62 22.77
CA GLN A 79 -4.09 -7.14 23.88
C GLN A 79 -3.34 -8.16 24.75
N GLY A 80 -2.15 -8.60 24.35
CA GLY A 80 -1.45 -9.70 25.03
C GLY A 80 -2.18 -11.05 24.89
N MET A 81 -3.02 -11.19 23.86
CA MET A 81 -3.69 -12.46 23.57
C MET A 81 -2.74 -13.39 22.80
N PRO A 82 -2.77 -14.70 23.09
CA PRO A 82 -2.00 -15.66 22.32
C PRO A 82 -2.51 -15.69 20.87
N LEU A 83 -1.59 -15.65 19.91
CA LEU A 83 -1.90 -15.83 18.50
C LEU A 83 -2.24 -17.30 18.25
N SER A 84 -3.52 -17.66 18.39
CA SER A 84 -3.96 -19.03 18.11
C SER A 84 -3.71 -19.37 16.65
N GLN A 85 -3.30 -20.62 16.36
CA GLN A 85 -3.05 -21.07 14.99
C GLN A 85 -4.26 -20.86 14.06
N ARG A 86 -5.48 -20.90 14.60
CA ARG A 86 -6.73 -20.66 13.86
C ARG A 86 -6.91 -19.20 13.43
N ALA A 87 -6.39 -18.24 14.19
CA ALA A 87 -6.38 -16.82 13.84
C ALA A 87 -5.20 -16.43 12.93
N LEU A 88 -4.09 -17.18 12.98
CA LEU A 88 -2.90 -16.96 12.15
C LEU A 88 -3.04 -17.47 10.71
N LYS A 89 -3.71 -18.61 10.51
CA LYS A 89 -3.74 -19.24 9.17
C LYS A 89 -4.41 -18.40 8.08
N PRO A 90 -5.57 -17.75 8.30
CA PRO A 90 -6.28 -17.09 7.21
C PRO A 90 -5.50 -15.92 6.58
N PRO A 91 -4.94 -14.95 7.35
CA PRO A 91 -4.17 -13.86 6.74
C PRO A 91 -2.92 -14.34 6.02
N LEU A 92 -2.25 -15.39 6.53
CA LEU A 92 -1.07 -15.96 5.90
C LEU A 92 -1.40 -16.63 4.55
N VAL A 93 -2.40 -17.51 4.53
CA VAL A 93 -2.77 -18.28 3.33
C VAL A 93 -3.35 -17.36 2.26
N TRP A 94 -4.30 -16.52 2.63
CA TRP A 94 -4.96 -15.62 1.67
C TRP A 94 -4.07 -14.47 1.26
N GLY A 95 -3.18 -14.00 2.14
CA GLY A 95 -2.11 -13.07 1.79
C GLY A 95 -1.17 -13.68 0.73
N ALA A 96 -0.69 -14.91 0.93
CA ALA A 96 0.20 -15.56 -0.04
C ALA A 96 -0.46 -15.78 -1.41
N ILE A 97 -1.70 -16.27 -1.43
CA ILE A 97 -2.48 -16.41 -2.68
C ILE A 97 -2.68 -15.05 -3.33
N GLY A 98 -3.07 -14.05 -2.53
CA GLY A 98 -3.25 -12.67 -2.98
C GLY A 98 -2.00 -12.09 -3.64
N GLY A 99 -0.84 -12.25 -3.00
CA GLY A 99 0.44 -11.77 -3.55
C GLY A 99 0.80 -12.43 -4.87
N LEU A 100 0.58 -13.74 -5.00
CA LEU A 100 0.81 -14.46 -6.25
C LEU A 100 -0.13 -13.98 -7.36
N VAL A 101 -1.43 -13.83 -7.05
CA VAL A 101 -2.43 -13.33 -8.00
C VAL A 101 -2.13 -11.90 -8.42
N SER A 102 -1.82 -11.00 -7.47
CA SER A 102 -1.42 -9.63 -7.75
C SER A 102 -0.21 -9.57 -8.67
N ALA A 103 0.83 -10.36 -8.40
CA ALA A 103 2.05 -10.37 -9.20
C ALA A 103 1.75 -10.87 -10.61
N SER A 104 0.98 -11.94 -10.73
CA SER A 104 0.62 -12.54 -12.02
C SER A 104 -0.18 -11.57 -12.88
N LEU A 105 -1.18 -10.90 -12.31
CA LEU A 105 -2.01 -9.93 -13.02
C LEU A 105 -1.25 -8.66 -13.39
N ALA A 106 -0.37 -8.16 -12.51
CA ALA A 106 0.46 -7.00 -12.81
C ALA A 106 1.48 -7.28 -13.92
N LEU A 107 2.08 -8.48 -13.94
CA LEU A 107 2.98 -8.91 -15.01
C LEU A 107 2.24 -9.07 -16.34
N LEU A 108 1.04 -9.65 -16.34
CA LEU A 108 0.19 -9.71 -17.53
C LEU A 108 -0.20 -8.32 -18.03
N TRP A 109 -0.51 -7.40 -17.11
CA TRP A 109 -0.79 -6.00 -17.42
C TRP A 109 0.43 -5.32 -18.05
N LEU A 110 1.63 -5.50 -17.48
CA LEU A 110 2.86 -5.01 -18.08
C LEU A 110 3.07 -5.58 -19.49
N ALA A 111 2.99 -6.89 -19.67
CA ALA A 111 3.19 -7.52 -20.98
C ALA A 111 2.24 -6.97 -22.06
N GLY A 112 0.97 -6.71 -21.70
CA GLY A 112 0.00 -6.12 -22.62
C GLY A 112 0.26 -4.66 -22.97
N TRP A 113 0.79 -3.88 -22.04
CA TRP A 113 1.04 -2.44 -22.23
C TRP A 113 2.44 -2.11 -22.75
N GLN A 114 3.42 -2.99 -22.56
CA GLN A 114 4.84 -2.77 -22.86
C GLN A 114 5.10 -2.17 -24.26
N PRO A 115 4.46 -2.63 -25.35
CA PRO A 115 4.69 -2.05 -26.69
C PRO A 115 4.25 -0.58 -26.83
N ALA A 116 3.35 -0.11 -25.96
CA ALA A 116 2.81 1.25 -25.97
C ALA A 116 3.47 2.17 -24.94
N LEU A 117 4.44 1.68 -24.17
CA LEU A 117 5.15 2.48 -23.15
C LEU A 117 6.37 3.19 -23.76
N PRO A 118 6.70 4.40 -23.29
CA PRO A 118 7.92 5.09 -23.71
C PRO A 118 9.18 4.24 -23.44
N PRO A 119 10.09 4.07 -24.42
CA PRO A 119 11.33 3.29 -24.22
C PRO A 119 12.21 3.85 -23.10
N GLU A 120 12.21 5.17 -22.89
CA GLU A 120 12.95 5.84 -21.84
C GLU A 120 12.43 5.42 -20.46
N PHE A 121 11.11 5.34 -20.29
CA PHE A 121 10.48 4.83 -19.07
C PHE A 121 10.89 3.38 -18.79
N LEU A 122 10.81 2.50 -19.80
CA LEU A 122 11.19 1.09 -19.66
C LEU A 122 12.67 0.93 -19.31
N THR A 123 13.53 1.79 -19.83
CA THR A 123 14.96 1.79 -19.50
C THR A 123 15.19 2.26 -18.07
N ALA A 124 14.61 3.41 -17.71
CA ALA A 124 14.78 4.01 -16.38
C ALA A 124 14.22 3.11 -15.26
N ALA A 125 13.06 2.48 -15.47
CA ALA A 125 12.45 1.57 -14.48
C ALA A 125 13.23 0.26 -14.28
N LYS A 126 14.12 -0.11 -15.22
CA LYS A 126 15.11 -1.19 -15.00
C LYS A 126 16.36 -0.69 -14.29
N THR A 127 16.80 0.54 -14.58
CA THR A 127 18.05 1.10 -14.02
C THR A 127 17.90 1.53 -12.57
N TYR A 128 16.91 2.38 -12.30
CA TYR A 128 16.60 2.82 -10.95
C TYR A 128 15.70 1.76 -10.36
N GLN A 129 16.05 1.20 -9.20
CA GLN A 129 15.20 0.22 -8.52
C GLN A 129 15.31 0.42 -7.03
N LEU A 130 14.18 0.35 -6.34
CA LEU A 130 14.21 0.16 -4.90
C LEU A 130 14.77 -1.25 -4.60
N PRO A 131 15.74 -1.38 -3.68
CA PRO A 131 16.14 -2.67 -3.17
C PRO A 131 14.91 -3.47 -2.69
N LEU A 132 14.91 -4.80 -2.89
CA LEU A 132 13.75 -5.64 -2.57
C LEU A 132 13.26 -5.45 -1.13
N PHE A 133 14.17 -5.33 -0.16
CA PHE A 133 13.79 -5.09 1.23
C PHE A 133 13.02 -3.76 1.39
N ALA A 134 13.42 -2.71 0.66
CA ALA A 134 12.76 -1.42 0.72
C ALA A 134 11.36 -1.49 0.11
N ARG A 135 11.18 -2.24 -0.98
CA ARG A 135 9.86 -2.51 -1.58
C ARG A 135 8.95 -3.27 -0.60
N ILE A 136 9.47 -4.31 0.05
CA ILE A 136 8.73 -5.08 1.06
C ILE A 136 8.31 -4.21 2.25
N LEU A 137 9.21 -3.38 2.78
CA LEU A 137 8.90 -2.52 3.93
C LEU A 137 7.98 -1.36 3.55
N ARG A 138 8.27 -0.67 2.44
CA ARG A 138 7.47 0.48 1.97
C ARG A 138 6.13 0.05 1.40
N GLY A 139 6.12 -0.80 0.39
CA GLY A 139 4.90 -1.27 -0.28
C GLY A 139 4.11 -2.21 0.63
N GLY A 140 4.79 -3.24 1.17
CA GLY A 140 4.13 -4.23 2.02
C GLY A 140 3.60 -3.67 3.34
N MET A 141 4.31 -2.73 4.00
CA MET A 141 3.90 -2.25 5.33
C MET A 141 3.32 -0.84 5.31
N SER A 142 4.10 0.18 4.92
CA SER A 142 3.67 1.57 5.01
C SER A 142 2.46 1.86 4.12
N GLU A 143 2.49 1.42 2.87
CA GLU A 143 1.41 1.68 1.92
C GLU A 143 0.11 0.99 2.32
N GLU A 144 0.16 -0.24 2.84
CA GLU A 144 -1.04 -0.90 3.35
C GLU A 144 -1.62 -0.20 4.59
N ILE A 145 -0.77 0.32 5.48
CA ILE A 145 -1.26 1.13 6.61
C ILE A 145 -1.87 2.45 6.13
N LEU A 146 -1.26 3.12 5.16
CA LEU A 146 -1.80 4.36 4.59
C LEU A 146 -3.13 4.12 3.87
N MET A 147 -3.16 3.14 2.97
CA MET A 147 -4.23 2.94 2.01
C MET A 147 -5.38 2.11 2.58
N ARG A 148 -5.09 1.04 3.32
CA ARG A 148 -6.11 0.10 3.79
C ARG A 148 -6.53 0.51 5.20
N TRP A 149 -5.59 0.52 6.13
CA TRP A 149 -5.88 0.86 7.53
C TRP A 149 -6.39 2.30 7.69
N GLY A 150 -5.75 3.28 7.05
CA GLY A 150 -6.15 4.68 7.09
C GLY A 150 -7.27 5.02 6.12
N LEU A 151 -6.95 5.10 4.83
CA LEU A 151 -7.84 5.68 3.81
C LEU A 151 -9.09 4.83 3.55
N MET A 152 -8.96 3.53 3.26
CA MET A 152 -10.11 2.67 2.97
C MET A 152 -11.08 2.62 4.16
N THR A 153 -10.56 2.50 5.38
CA THR A 153 -11.37 2.61 6.61
C THR A 153 -12.16 3.92 6.66
N LEU A 154 -11.51 5.06 6.39
CA LEU A 154 -12.17 6.37 6.34
C LEU A 154 -13.27 6.41 5.27
N VAL A 155 -12.99 5.86 4.09
CA VAL A 155 -13.93 5.82 2.96
C VAL A 155 -15.13 4.91 3.22
N VAL A 156 -14.98 3.81 3.98
CA VAL A 156 -16.11 3.01 4.46
C VAL A 156 -16.91 3.78 5.51
N TRP A 157 -16.20 4.41 6.46
CA TRP A 157 -16.81 5.04 7.62
C TRP A 157 -17.60 6.32 7.28
N LEU A 158 -17.13 7.14 6.33
CA LEU A 158 -17.78 8.41 5.99
C LEU A 158 -19.23 8.22 5.49
N PRO A 159 -19.49 7.41 4.43
CA PRO A 159 -20.85 7.15 3.97
C PRO A 159 -21.71 6.46 5.04
N TRP A 160 -21.16 5.52 5.82
CA TRP A 160 -21.88 4.89 6.92
C TRP A 160 -22.34 5.89 7.98
N ARG A 161 -21.44 6.79 8.40
CA ARG A 161 -21.75 7.83 9.40
C ARG A 161 -22.81 8.80 8.90
N ILE A 162 -22.73 9.20 7.64
CA ILE A 162 -23.62 10.21 7.04
C ILE A 162 -25.00 9.61 6.71
N ALA A 163 -25.02 8.47 5.99
CA ALA A 163 -26.24 7.88 5.47
C ALA A 163 -27.00 7.06 6.52
N GLN A 164 -26.30 6.27 7.34
CA GLN A 164 -26.92 5.35 8.30
C GLN A 164 -26.88 5.87 9.74
N ARG A 165 -26.30 7.06 10.00
CA ARG A 165 -26.24 7.69 11.33
C ARG A 165 -25.78 6.75 12.44
N GLN A 166 -24.83 5.87 12.11
CA GLN A 166 -24.28 4.84 13.00
C GLN A 166 -25.26 3.73 13.41
N ARG A 167 -26.33 3.51 12.63
CA ARG A 167 -27.27 2.38 12.78
C ARG A 167 -26.92 1.28 11.77
N ASP A 168 -27.49 0.08 11.96
CA ASP A 168 -27.43 -1.09 11.06
C ASP A 168 -26.05 -1.74 10.87
N LEU A 169 -25.64 -2.54 11.86
CA LEU A 169 -24.57 -3.53 11.72
C LEU A 169 -25.18 -4.93 11.58
N PRO A 170 -24.64 -5.81 10.72
CA PRO A 170 -23.45 -5.62 9.88
C PRO A 170 -23.67 -4.73 8.66
N LEU A 171 -22.60 -4.05 8.23
CA LEU A 171 -22.59 -3.18 7.05
C LEU A 171 -22.87 -3.97 5.76
N HIS A 172 -23.64 -3.37 4.85
CA HIS A 172 -23.87 -3.94 3.52
C HIS A 172 -22.54 -4.06 2.73
N PRO A 173 -22.27 -5.19 2.04
CA PRO A 173 -21.05 -5.41 1.25
C PRO A 173 -20.68 -4.28 0.28
N GLY A 174 -21.69 -3.59 -0.26
CA GLY A 174 -21.51 -2.46 -1.18
C GLY A 174 -20.65 -1.32 -0.64
N TYR A 175 -20.63 -1.06 0.68
CA TYR A 175 -19.73 -0.03 1.26
C TYR A 175 -18.26 -0.40 1.07
N TYR A 176 -17.93 -1.67 1.30
CA TYR A 176 -16.56 -2.17 1.17
C TYR A 176 -16.14 -2.27 -0.30
N ILE A 177 -17.04 -2.71 -1.18
CA ILE A 177 -16.79 -2.78 -2.63
C ILE A 177 -16.56 -1.38 -3.21
N ALA A 178 -17.37 -0.39 -2.82
CA ALA A 178 -17.18 0.99 -3.25
C ALA A 178 -15.86 1.57 -2.71
N ALA A 179 -15.57 1.33 -1.43
CA ALA A 179 -14.35 1.82 -0.81
C ALA A 179 -13.10 1.20 -1.43
N LEU A 180 -13.02 -0.13 -1.57
CA LEU A 180 -11.87 -0.79 -2.17
C LEU A 180 -11.65 -0.36 -3.62
N SER A 181 -12.73 -0.17 -4.40
CA SER A 181 -12.63 0.29 -5.79
C SER A 181 -12.09 1.71 -5.86
N LEU A 182 -12.62 2.61 -5.05
CA LEU A 182 -12.15 4.00 -5.00
C LEU A 182 -10.69 4.08 -4.52
N THR A 183 -10.34 3.39 -3.44
CA THR A 183 -8.98 3.44 -2.91
C THR A 183 -7.98 2.75 -3.81
N ALA A 184 -8.38 1.75 -4.61
CA ALA A 184 -7.52 1.14 -5.63
C ALA A 184 -7.16 2.13 -6.73
N VAL A 185 -8.12 2.92 -7.21
CA VAL A 185 -7.85 3.98 -8.20
C VAL A 185 -6.98 5.08 -7.59
N ILE A 186 -7.28 5.53 -6.37
CA ILE A 186 -6.44 6.51 -5.67
C ILE A 186 -5.01 5.99 -5.51
N PHE A 187 -4.85 4.70 -5.17
CA PHE A 187 -3.54 4.07 -5.05
C PHE A 187 -2.74 4.20 -6.35
N GLY A 188 -3.35 3.89 -7.49
CA GLY A 188 -2.70 4.05 -8.79
C GLY A 188 -2.41 5.50 -9.17
N VAL A 189 -3.30 6.43 -8.83
CA VAL A 189 -3.07 7.88 -9.06
C VAL A 189 -1.88 8.38 -8.24
N LEU A 190 -1.74 7.93 -6.98
CA LEU A 190 -0.63 8.33 -6.11
C LEU A 190 0.74 7.83 -6.62
N HIS A 191 0.76 6.90 -7.56
CA HIS A 191 1.99 6.42 -8.22
C HIS A 191 2.36 7.22 -9.49
N LEU A 192 1.50 8.13 -9.97
CA LEU A 192 1.80 8.95 -11.15
C LEU A 192 3.07 9.83 -11.04
N PRO A 193 3.50 10.33 -9.86
CA PRO A 193 4.78 11.02 -9.74
C PRO A 193 5.96 10.21 -10.27
N LEU A 194 5.89 8.87 -10.21
CA LEU A 194 6.90 7.99 -10.79
C LEU A 194 7.03 8.16 -12.31
N ALA A 195 5.93 8.42 -13.01
CA ALA A 195 5.92 8.63 -14.46
C ALA A 195 6.81 9.81 -14.86
N PHE A 196 6.65 10.92 -14.16
CA PHE A 196 7.40 12.16 -14.38
C PHE A 196 8.86 12.06 -13.94
N LEU A 197 9.13 11.11 -13.05
CA LEU A 197 10.45 10.89 -12.50
C LEU A 197 11.29 9.96 -13.39
N LEU A 198 10.65 8.98 -14.03
CA LEU A 198 11.32 7.96 -14.85
C LEU A 198 11.22 8.22 -16.35
N SER A 199 10.38 9.17 -16.80
CA SER A 199 10.21 9.46 -18.22
C SER A 199 10.21 10.96 -18.49
N PRO A 200 10.96 11.45 -19.49
CA PRO A 200 10.85 12.83 -19.95
C PRO A 200 9.52 13.10 -20.67
N THR A 201 8.89 12.04 -21.19
CA THR A 201 7.62 12.12 -21.92
C THR A 201 6.57 11.29 -21.19
N VAL A 202 5.53 11.94 -20.67
CA VAL A 202 4.40 11.26 -20.02
C VAL A 202 3.24 11.15 -21.01
N THR A 203 3.05 9.95 -21.56
CA THR A 203 1.97 9.64 -22.50
C THR A 203 0.70 9.19 -21.78
N ILE A 204 -0.45 9.26 -22.45
CA ILE A 204 -1.71 8.69 -21.94
C ILE A 204 -1.55 7.19 -21.66
N SER A 205 -0.83 6.47 -22.52
CA SER A 205 -0.57 5.04 -22.32
C SER A 205 0.20 4.76 -21.03
N LEU A 206 1.23 5.57 -20.73
CA LEU A 206 2.00 5.46 -19.48
C LEU A 206 1.13 5.75 -18.26
N VAL A 207 0.28 6.78 -18.32
CA VAL A 207 -0.65 7.13 -17.24
C VAL A 207 -1.63 5.98 -16.96
N VAL A 208 -2.27 5.44 -18.01
CA VAL A 208 -3.21 4.32 -17.86
C VAL A 208 -2.51 3.08 -17.33
N TYR A 209 -1.29 2.79 -17.82
CA TYR A 209 -0.50 1.67 -17.34
C TYR A 209 -0.20 1.78 -15.83
N ILE A 210 0.31 2.93 -15.37
CA ILE A 210 0.68 3.13 -13.96
C ILE A 210 -0.54 3.03 -13.07
N ILE A 211 -1.64 3.70 -13.43
CA ILE A 211 -2.88 3.62 -12.64
C ILE A 211 -3.39 2.19 -12.60
N GLY A 212 -3.44 1.50 -13.74
CA GLY A 212 -3.97 0.14 -13.84
C GLY A 212 -3.14 -0.89 -13.06
N ALA A 213 -1.81 -0.87 -13.22
CA ALA A 213 -0.90 -1.80 -12.54
C ALA A 213 -1.07 -1.72 -11.02
N ASN A 214 -1.08 -0.50 -10.50
CA ASN A 214 -1.24 -0.24 -9.07
C ASN A 214 -2.68 -0.48 -8.60
N ALA A 215 -3.70 -0.16 -9.39
CA ALA A 215 -5.09 -0.42 -9.02
C ALA A 215 -5.40 -1.93 -8.90
N ILE A 216 -4.73 -2.79 -9.68
CA ILE A 216 -4.84 -4.25 -9.54
C ILE A 216 -4.38 -4.69 -8.14
N VAL A 217 -3.18 -4.28 -7.73
CA VAL A 217 -2.65 -4.56 -6.37
C VAL A 217 -3.54 -3.90 -5.31
N GLY A 218 -3.93 -2.65 -5.57
CA GLY A 218 -4.98 -1.84 -4.96
C GLY A 218 -6.18 -2.66 -4.48
N ALA A 219 -6.93 -3.14 -5.47
CA ALA A 219 -8.19 -3.84 -5.29
C ALA A 219 -8.03 -5.19 -4.58
N ILE A 220 -6.98 -5.96 -4.91
CA ILE A 220 -6.74 -7.26 -4.28
C ILE A 220 -6.43 -7.09 -2.80
N ALA A 221 -5.48 -6.21 -2.44
CA ALA A 221 -5.15 -6.00 -1.03
C ALA A 221 -6.31 -5.34 -0.27
N GLY A 222 -7.11 -4.47 -0.92
CA GLY A 222 -8.33 -3.93 -0.35
C GLY A 222 -9.40 -5.00 -0.05
N TYR A 223 -9.60 -5.95 -0.97
CA TYR A 223 -10.48 -7.09 -0.74
C TYR A 223 -9.98 -7.99 0.40
N LEU A 224 -8.67 -8.29 0.42
CA LEU A 224 -8.06 -9.06 1.50
C LEU A 224 -8.20 -8.39 2.86
N TYR A 225 -8.01 -7.06 2.91
CA TYR A 225 -8.20 -6.28 4.12
C TYR A 225 -9.62 -6.39 4.65
N TRP A 226 -10.61 -6.30 3.76
CA TRP A 226 -12.01 -6.45 4.14
C TRP A 226 -12.34 -7.86 4.66
N GLN A 227 -11.84 -8.92 4.02
CA GLN A 227 -12.20 -10.29 4.37
C GLN A 227 -11.38 -10.90 5.51
N TRP A 228 -10.09 -10.56 5.59
CA TRP A 228 -9.11 -11.22 6.46
C TRP A 228 -8.25 -10.26 7.28
N GLY A 229 -8.45 -8.95 7.16
CA GLY A 229 -7.77 -7.93 7.96
C GLY A 229 -6.43 -7.45 7.38
N LEU A 230 -5.84 -6.46 8.06
CA LEU A 230 -4.72 -5.69 7.54
C LEU A 230 -3.50 -6.56 7.21
N GLU A 231 -3.22 -7.56 8.03
CA GLU A 231 -2.07 -8.44 7.86
C GLU A 231 -2.15 -9.27 6.59
N ALA A 232 -3.36 -9.63 6.12
CA ALA A 232 -3.53 -10.33 4.86
C ALA A 232 -3.12 -9.44 3.68
N ALA A 233 -3.48 -8.16 3.73
CA ALA A 233 -3.10 -7.16 2.73
C ALA A 233 -1.59 -6.89 2.74
N ILE A 234 -1.00 -6.73 3.94
CA ILE A 234 0.46 -6.58 4.13
C ILE A 234 1.23 -7.75 3.52
N ILE A 235 0.82 -8.98 3.84
CA ILE A 235 1.48 -10.19 3.33
C ILE A 235 1.34 -10.29 1.82
N ALA A 236 0.16 -10.02 1.27
CA ALA A 236 -0.05 -10.05 -0.18
C ALA A 236 0.84 -9.04 -0.90
N HIS A 237 0.89 -7.80 -0.43
CA HIS A 237 1.66 -6.77 -1.11
C HIS A 237 3.18 -6.94 -0.92
N ALA A 238 3.63 -7.42 0.25
CA ALA A 238 5.02 -7.82 0.44
C ALA A 238 5.44 -8.96 -0.51
N LEU A 239 4.61 -10.01 -0.61
CA LEU A 239 4.90 -11.16 -1.48
C LEU A 239 4.75 -10.84 -2.96
N PHE A 240 3.89 -9.89 -3.32
CA PHE A 240 3.81 -9.35 -4.68
C PHE A 240 5.19 -8.90 -5.16
N HIS A 241 5.91 -8.08 -4.38
CA HIS A 241 7.25 -7.64 -4.76
C HIS A 241 8.26 -8.79 -4.82
N VAL A 242 8.16 -9.78 -3.92
CA VAL A 242 9.01 -10.98 -3.96
C VAL A 242 8.81 -11.75 -5.27
N PHE A 243 7.55 -12.01 -5.65
CA PHE A 243 7.25 -12.76 -6.87
C PHE A 243 7.63 -11.99 -8.14
N VAL A 244 7.37 -10.68 -8.19
CA VAL A 244 7.80 -9.83 -9.33
C VAL A 244 9.32 -9.82 -9.46
N ALA A 245 10.05 -9.71 -8.35
CA ALA A 245 11.52 -9.71 -8.36
C ALA A 245 12.11 -11.05 -8.85
N MET A 246 11.42 -12.17 -8.64
CA MET A 246 11.85 -13.49 -9.14
C MET A 246 11.70 -13.63 -10.66
N VAL A 247 10.75 -12.92 -11.28
CA VAL A 247 10.44 -13.10 -12.72
C VAL A 247 11.18 -12.10 -13.60
N GLU A 248 11.06 -10.80 -13.31
CA GLU A 248 11.48 -9.80 -14.29
C GLU A 248 12.53 -8.80 -13.79
N GLY A 249 12.95 -8.89 -12.53
CA GLY A 249 13.98 -7.99 -12.00
C GLY A 249 13.66 -6.50 -12.18
N TRP A 250 12.38 -6.08 -12.22
CA TRP A 250 11.98 -4.66 -12.16
C TRP A 250 11.71 -4.24 -10.72
N GLY A 251 12.08 -2.99 -10.40
CA GLY A 251 12.01 -2.42 -9.04
C GLY A 251 10.75 -1.62 -8.70
N TRP A 252 9.92 -1.27 -9.69
CA TRP A 252 8.82 -0.29 -9.53
C TRP A 252 7.44 -0.77 -9.94
N LEU A 253 7.32 -2.06 -10.28
CA LEU A 253 6.05 -2.77 -10.18
C LEU A 253 5.75 -3.03 -8.71
#